data_AF-A0A7V5M746-F1
#
_entry.id   AF-A0A7V5M746-F1
#
_cell.length_a   1.000
_cell.length_b   1.000
_cell.length_c   1.000
_cell.angle_alpha   90.00
_cell.angle_beta   90.00
_cell.angle_gamma   90.00
#
_symmetry.space_group_name_H-M   'P 1'
#
loop_
_entity.id
_entity.type
_entity.pdbx_description
1 polymer ?
#
loop_
_entity_poly.entity_id
_entity_poly.type
_entity_poly.pdbx_seq_one_letter_code
_entity_poly.pdbx_strand_id
1 'polypeptide(L)' 'MKIGAIFDWDGVIIDSSRYHEESWERLAKSEGKPLPPHYFKQAFGKRNENIIPEILGWTEDPKEIQRLSELKEEIYRAI' A
#
# COMPACT_ATOMS: atom_id res chain seq x y z
N MET A 1 -16.62 35.82 -6.37
CA MET A 1 -15.59 35.01 -5.70
C MET A 1 -15.49 33.69 -6.45
N LYS A 2 -14.29 33.24 -6.84
CA LYS A 2 -14.11 31.89 -7.41
C LYS A 2 -13.50 31.01 -6.34
N ILE A 3 -14.13 29.87 -6.08
CA ILE A 3 -13.66 28.83 -5.15
C ILE A 3 -13.26 27.63 -6.00
N GLY A 4 -12.13 27.00 -5.67
CA GLY A 4 -11.67 25.75 -6.27
C GLY A 4 -11.37 24.73 -5.18
N ALA A 5 -11.49 23.45 -5.52
CA ALA A 5 -11.15 22.32 -4.66
C ALA A 5 -10.36 21.29 -5.47
N ILE A 6 -9.42 20.60 -4.81
CA ILE A 6 -8.70 19.45 -5.34
C ILE A 6 -9.09 18.26 -4.48
N PHE A 7 -9.48 17.16 -5.12
CA PHE A 7 -9.88 15.94 -4.45
C PHE A 7 -8.82 14.88 -4.70
N ASP A 8 -8.49 14.14 -3.65
CA ASP A 8 -7.76 12.89 -3.79
C ASP A 8 -8.66 11.83 -4.42
N TRP A 9 -8.09 10.77 -4.97
CA TRP A 9 -8.84 9.71 -5.63
C TRP A 9 -9.27 8.62 -4.64
N ASP A 10 -8.29 8.04 -3.95
CA ASP A 10 -8.47 6.88 -3.08
C ASP A 10 -9.09 7.26 -1.73
N GLY A 11 -10.19 6.61 -1.38
CA GLY A 11 -10.94 6.88 -0.15
C GLY A 11 -11.74 8.20 -0.15
N VAL A 12 -11.70 8.98 -1.24
CA VAL A 12 -12.45 10.24 -1.41
C VAL A 12 -13.44 10.14 -2.57
N ILE A 13 -12.96 9.84 -3.79
CA ILE A 13 -13.81 9.65 -4.96
C ILE A 13 -14.28 8.20 -5.08
N ILE A 14 -13.41 7.25 -4.72
CA ILE A 14 -13.72 5.81 -4.72
C ILE A 14 -13.34 5.16 -3.39
N ASP A 15 -14.12 4.16 -2.95
CA ASP A 15 -13.72 3.28 -1.85
C ASP A 15 -12.81 2.15 -2.36
N SER A 16 -11.57 2.51 -2.71
CA SER A 16 -10.52 1.58 -3.12
C SER A 16 -9.78 0.96 -1.94
N SER A 17 -10.09 1.39 -0.71
CA SER A 17 -9.35 1.02 0.50
C SER A 17 -9.23 -0.49 0.66
N ARG A 18 -10.33 -1.22 0.45
CA ARG A 18 -10.37 -2.68 0.55
C ARG A 18 -9.44 -3.38 -0.45
N TYR A 19 -9.30 -2.86 -1.66
CA TYR A 19 -8.43 -3.46 -2.68
C TYR A 19 -6.94 -3.23 -2.35
N HIS A 20 -6.62 -2.08 -1.77
CA HIS A 20 -5.27 -1.84 -1.25
C HIS A 20 -4.94 -2.79 -0.10
N GLU A 21 -5.83 -2.95 0.87
CA GLU A 21 -5.65 -3.89 1.98
C GLU A 21 -5.46 -5.33 1.48
N GLU A 22 -6.35 -5.78 0.58
CA GLU A 22 -6.28 -7.10 -0.02
C GLU A 22 -4.97 -7.34 -0.79
N SER A 23 -4.46 -6.34 -1.51
CA SER A 23 -3.18 -6.45 -2.22
C SER A 23 -2.00 -6.68 -1.27
N TRP A 24 -1.99 -6.03 -0.11
CA TRP A 24 -0.97 -6.21 0.92
C TRP A 24 -1.08 -7.58 1.60
N GLU A 25 -2.29 -8.05 1.90
CA GLU A 25 -2.51 -9.38 2.48
C GLU A 25 -2.06 -10.50 1.53
N ARG A 26 -2.38 -10.38 0.24
CA ARG A 26 -1.96 -11.32 -0.80
C ARG A 26 -0.42 -11.33 -0.93
N LEU A 27 0.21 -10.15 -0.95
CA LEU A 27 1.68 -10.03 -1.01
C LEU A 27 2.35 -10.63 0.24
N ALA A 28 1.84 -10.32 1.43
CA ALA A 28 2.36 -10.85 2.69
C ALA A 28 2.32 -12.38 2.69
N LYS A 29 1.21 -12.95 2.20
CA LYS A 29 1.03 -14.40 2.08
C LYS A 29 1.98 -15.01 1.04
N SER A 30 2.19 -14.38 -0.12
CA SER A 30 3.11 -14.91 -1.15
C SER A 30 4.57 -14.86 -0.73
N GLU A 31 4.96 -13.82 0.01
CA GLU A 31 6.33 -13.62 0.49
C GLU A 31 6.59 -14.27 1.86
N GLY A 32 5.56 -14.83 2.50
CA GLY A 32 5.65 -15.42 3.84
C GLY A 32 6.02 -14.41 4.93
N LYS A 33 5.66 -13.14 4.75
CA LYS A 33 6.01 -12.04 5.65
C LYS A 33 4.83 -11.68 6.57
N PRO A 34 5.09 -11.37 7.86
CA PRO A 34 4.03 -11.03 8.80
C PRO A 34 3.48 -9.62 8.54
N LEU A 35 2.20 -9.41 8.81
CA LEU A 35 1.58 -8.09 8.82
C LEU A 35 1.36 -7.62 10.26
N PRO A 36 1.86 -6.43 10.66
CA PRO A 36 1.61 -5.87 11.97
C PRO A 36 0.12 -5.57 12.21
N PRO A 37 -0.37 -5.59 13.47
CA PRO A 37 -1.71 -5.12 13.79
C PRO A 37 -1.93 -3.69 13.32
N HIS A 38 -3.09 -3.40 12.73
CA HIS A 38 -3.46 -2.07 12.23
C HIS A 38 -2.45 -1.47 11.22
N TYR A 39 -1.64 -2.28 10.54
CA TYR A 39 -0.70 -1.80 9.52
C TYR A 39 -1.42 -0.99 8.43
N PHE A 40 -2.59 -1.46 7.99
CA PHE A 40 -3.30 -0.86 6.86
C PHE A 40 -3.70 0.59 7.15
N LYS A 41 -4.26 0.87 8.34
CA LYS A 41 -4.60 2.24 8.76
C LYS A 41 -3.38 3.16 8.81
N GLN A 42 -2.20 2.62 9.12
CA GLN A 42 -0.95 3.39 9.16
C GLN A 42 -0.33 3.58 7.77
N ALA A 43 -0.57 2.64 6.86
CA ALA A 43 0.00 2.56 5.52
C ALA A 43 -0.85 3.26 4.46
N PHE A 44 -2.18 3.30 4.63
CA PHE A 44 -3.10 3.83 3.63
C PHE A 44 -2.78 5.29 3.30
N GLY A 45 -2.70 5.62 2.01
CA GLY A 45 -2.31 6.94 1.50
C GLY A 45 -0.80 7.23 1.54
N LYS A 46 0.05 6.28 1.97
CA LYS A 46 1.51 6.41 1.91
C LYS A 46 2.09 5.65 0.72
N ARG A 47 3.35 5.97 0.40
CA ARG A 47 4.09 5.31 -0.67
C ARG A 47 4.63 3.95 -0.21
N ASN A 48 4.67 2.97 -1.11
CA ASN A 48 5.14 1.60 -0.83
C ASN A 48 6.58 1.60 -0.27
N GLU A 49 7.43 2.50 -0.77
CA GLU A 49 8.83 2.65 -0.37
C GLU A 49 9.01 3.10 1.08
N ASN A 50 7.99 3.75 1.66
CA ASN A 50 7.97 4.09 3.08
C ASN A 50 7.27 2.97 3.87
N ILE A 51 6.17 2.41 3.35
CA ILE A 51 5.37 1.39 4.03
C ILE A 51 6.21 0.14 4.35
N ILE A 52 6.97 -0.36 3.37
CA ILE A 52 7.74 -1.61 3.48
C ILE A 52 8.78 -1.54 4.62
N PRO A 53 9.68 -0.54 4.66
CA PRO A 53 10.66 -0.43 5.74
C PRO A 53 10.05 0.11 7.05
N GLU A 54 9.23 1.16 7.01
CA GLU A 54 8.85 1.90 8.22
C GLU A 54 7.64 1.30 8.96
N ILE A 55 6.73 0.65 8.24
CA ILE A 55 5.47 0.15 8.82
C ILE A 55 5.49 -1.36 8.90
N LEU A 56 5.84 -2.03 7.79
CA LEU A 56 5.85 -3.48 7.72
C LEU A 56 7.14 -4.08 8.32
N GLY A 57 8.24 -3.32 8.31
CA GLY A 57 9.54 -3.78 8.81
C GLY A 57 10.09 -4.98 8.03
N TRP A 58 9.77 -5.08 6.74
CA TRP A 58 10.06 -6.27 5.94
C TRP A 58 11.49 -6.33 5.38
N THR A 59 12.09 -5.17 5.14
CA THR A 59 13.45 -4.99 4.61
C THR A 59 13.83 -3.51 4.63
N GLU A 60 15.12 -3.21 4.66
CA GLU A 60 15.69 -1.87 4.40
C GLU A 60 16.49 -1.82 3.08
N ASP A 61 16.63 -2.94 2.38
CA ASP A 61 17.34 -3.00 1.09
C ASP A 61 16.51 -2.31 -0.01
N PRO A 62 17.01 -1.22 -0.63
CA PRO A 62 16.29 -0.50 -1.68
C PRO A 62 15.87 -1.38 -2.86
N LYS A 63 16.68 -2.39 -3.21
CA LYS A 63 16.34 -3.30 -4.34
C LYS A 63 15.15 -4.18 -4.01
N GLU A 64 15.10 -4.68 -2.78
CA GLU A 64 14.00 -5.52 -2.31
C GLU A 64 12.73 -4.70 -2.10
N ILE A 65 12.86 -3.46 -1.60
CA ILE A 65 11.74 -2.50 -1.50
C ILE A 65 11.11 -2.28 -2.88
N GLN A 66 11.94 -2.04 -3.90
CA GLN A 66 11.45 -1.85 -5.27
C GLN A 66 10.73 -3.10 -5.79
N ARG A 67 11.34 -4.29 -5.64
CA ARG A 67 10.73 -5.56 -6.08
C ARG A 67 9.38 -5.81 -5.43
N LEU A 68 9.29 -5.61 -4.11
CA LEU A 68 8.05 -5.79 -3.36
C LEU A 68 7.00 -4.75 -3.74
N SER A 69 7.42 -3.52 -4.01
CA SER A 69 6.52 -2.45 -4.47
C SER A 69 5.92 -2.78 -5.84
N GLU A 70 6.72 -3.25 -6.79
CA GLU A 70 6.26 -3.67 -8.12
C GLU A 70 5.29 -4.85 -8.03
N LEU A 71 5.64 -5.87 -7.26
CA LEU A 71 4.79 -7.05 -7.06
C LEU A 71 3.46 -6.69 -6.39
N LYS A 72 3.47 -5.80 -5.40
CA LYS A 72 2.24 -5.26 -4.79
C LYS A 72 1.35 -4.65 -5.87
N GLU A 73 1.88 -3.80 -6.73
CA GLU A 73 1.13 -3.11 -7.78
C GLU A 73 0.59 -4.09 -8.85
N GLU A 74 1.33 -5.14 -9.17
CA GLU A 74 0.82 -6.23 -10.03
C GLU A 74 -0.36 -6.96 -9.39
N ILE A 75 -0.25 -7.30 -8.11
CA ILE A 75 -1.34 -7.94 -7.35
C ILE A 75 -2.56 -7.02 -7.31
N TYR A 76 -2.37 -5.72 -7.05
CA TYR A 76 -3.45 -4.73 -7.01
C TYR A 76 -4.20 -4.63 -8.34
N ARG A 77 -3.48 -4.60 -9.47
CA ARG A 77 -4.09 -4.56 -10.81
C ARG A 77 -4.84 -5.83 -11.21
N ALA A 78 -4.59 -6.93 -10.51
CA ALA A 78 -5.25 -8.22 -10.74
C ALA A 78 -6.50 -8.44 -9.87
N ILE A 79 -6.86 -7.47 -9.02
CA ILE A 79 -8.09 -7.44 -8.21
C ILE A 79 -9.16 -6.65 -8.96
#